data_AF-A0A7Y3DFR5-F1
#
_entry.id   AF-A0A7Y3DFR5-F1
#
_cell.length_a   1.000
_cell.length_b   1.000
_cell.length_c   1.000
_cell.angle_alpha   90.00
_cell.angle_beta   90.00
_cell.angle_gamma   90.00
#
_symmetry.space_group_name_H-M   'P 1'
#
loop_
_entity.id
_entity.type
_entity.pdbx_description
1 polymer ?
#
loop_
_entity_poly.entity_id
_entity_poly.type
_entity_poly.pdbx_seq_one_letter_code
_entity_poly.pdbx_strand_id
1 'polypeptide(L)'
;MDATGSALHSAFVGGFGPYLKAILDERGLPHLDDDTVQAATEWLDDELRTLLDQPFHLQDRSPLELVQQAMEGPTGALRAAGVKAPLRDPVSVAALPGDHYGLAPASSAALGEEAFHAHLAWGAAKASALAPLVTGGRPVLLLSGDLMDRSRFEEAVREVGLRLATSSDDGLRPLVAFVDLKHPDADDLIRTLAADGVEVIAYGPHVDSDALTRARTLGAQTVLARSRLMRAITDHLPRRT
;
A
#
# COMPACT_ATOMS: atom_id res chain seq x y z
N MET A 1 8.78 11.24 10.43
CA MET A 1 7.88 11.93 9.48
C MET A 1 8.66 12.75 8.46
N ASP A 2 8.26 12.73 7.19
CA ASP A 2 8.84 13.60 6.16
C ASP A 2 8.19 15.00 6.14
N ALA A 3 8.55 15.85 5.17
CA ALA A 3 7.99 17.20 5.06
C ALA A 3 6.49 17.20 4.73
N THR A 4 6.02 16.28 3.88
CA THR A 4 4.61 16.15 3.51
C THR A 4 3.77 15.71 4.71
N GLY A 5 4.23 14.71 5.45
CA GLY A 5 3.60 14.24 6.68
C GLY A 5 3.58 15.33 7.76
N SER A 6 4.69 16.05 7.96
CA SER A 6 4.74 17.14 8.95
C SER A 6 3.73 18.25 8.66
N ALA A 7 3.59 18.65 7.39
CA ALA A 7 2.63 19.68 6.97
C ALA A 7 1.17 19.20 7.17
N LEU A 8 0.88 17.96 6.77
CA LEU A 8 -0.43 17.34 6.97
C LEU A 8 -0.81 17.27 8.45
N HIS A 9 0.10 16.75 9.28
CA HIS A 9 -0.09 16.64 10.72
C HIS A 9 -0.42 18.01 11.33
N SER A 10 0.43 19.01 11.07
CA SER A 10 0.23 20.37 11.60
C SER A 10 -1.12 20.97 11.19
N ALA A 11 -1.52 20.79 9.93
CA ALA A 11 -2.76 21.36 9.41
C ALA A 11 -4.01 20.66 9.98
N PHE A 12 -3.96 19.33 10.16
CA PHE A 12 -5.08 18.56 10.71
C PHE A 12 -5.28 18.81 12.20
N VAL A 13 -4.20 18.75 12.99
CA VAL A 13 -4.25 19.03 14.44
C VAL A 13 -4.65 20.49 14.69
N GLY A 14 -4.07 21.44 13.94
CA GLY A 14 -4.39 22.86 14.07
C GLY A 14 -5.83 23.21 13.62
N GLY A 15 -6.37 22.49 12.62
CA GLY A 15 -7.73 22.72 12.12
C GLY A 15 -8.84 22.07 12.94
N PHE A 16 -8.52 21.05 13.76
CA PHE A 16 -9.51 20.25 14.48
C PHE A 16 -10.36 21.06 15.48
N GLY A 17 -9.73 21.77 16.41
CA GLY A 17 -10.42 22.56 17.44
C GLY A 17 -11.34 23.66 16.85
N PRO A 18 -10.84 24.51 15.93
CA PRO A 18 -11.66 25.52 15.25
C PRO A 18 -12.85 24.91 14.50
N TYR A 19 -12.64 23.78 13.81
CA TYR A 19 -13.72 23.06 13.13
C TYR A 19 -14.77 22.55 14.11
N LEU A 20 -14.34 21.86 15.19
CA LEU A 20 -15.24 21.31 16.19
C LEU A 20 -16.11 22.40 16.83
N LYS A 21 -15.51 23.56 17.14
CA LYS A 21 -16.26 24.72 17.63
C LYS A 21 -17.31 25.18 16.62
N ALA A 22 -16.91 25.37 15.36
CA ALA A 22 -17.81 25.86 14.32
C ALA A 22 -18.98 24.90 14.05
N ILE A 23 -18.74 23.59 14.03
CA ILE A 23 -19.81 22.60 13.76
C ILE A 23 -20.77 22.46 14.94
N LEU A 24 -20.30 22.64 16.19
CA LEU A 24 -21.19 22.70 17.36
C LEU A 24 -22.11 23.91 17.28
N ASP A 25 -21.56 25.09 16.92
CA ASP A 25 -22.31 26.33 16.73
C ASP A 25 -23.36 26.19 15.62
N GLU A 26 -22.96 25.68 14.46
CA GLU A 26 -23.85 25.46 13.31
C GLU A 26 -25.04 24.55 13.67
N ARG A 27 -24.82 23.57 14.55
CA ARG A 27 -25.84 22.60 14.97
C ARG A 27 -26.63 23.03 16.21
N GLY A 28 -26.31 24.19 16.80
CA GLY A 28 -26.92 24.64 18.04
C GLY A 28 -26.67 23.68 19.21
N LEU A 29 -25.54 22.98 19.20
CA LEU A 29 -25.11 22.08 20.27
C LEU A 29 -24.33 22.86 21.33
N PRO A 30 -24.37 22.43 22.60
CA PRO A 30 -23.58 23.10 23.63
C PRO A 30 -22.08 22.95 23.35
N HIS A 31 -21.32 23.97 23.72
CA HIS A 31 -19.88 23.88 23.72
C HIS A 31 -19.40 22.81 24.70
N LEU A 32 -18.32 22.15 24.31
CA LEU A 32 -17.61 21.18 25.15
C LEU A 32 -16.63 21.92 26.06
N ASP A 33 -16.31 21.32 27.20
CA ASP A 33 -15.21 21.81 28.03
C ASP A 33 -13.85 21.65 27.33
N ASP A 34 -12.91 22.51 27.74
CA ASP A 34 -11.58 22.56 27.15
C ASP A 34 -10.84 21.21 27.29
N ASP A 35 -11.06 20.49 28.39
CA ASP A 35 -10.46 19.17 28.64
C ASP A 35 -10.91 18.13 27.62
N THR A 36 -12.19 18.12 27.25
CA THR A 36 -12.75 17.22 26.22
C THR A 36 -12.17 17.53 24.84
N VAL A 37 -12.08 18.82 24.49
CA VAL A 37 -11.51 19.25 23.20
C VAL A 37 -10.03 18.91 23.15
N GLN A 38 -9.30 19.16 24.24
CA GLN A 38 -7.89 18.85 24.36
C GLN A 38 -7.63 17.35 24.24
N ALA A 39 -8.37 16.51 24.97
CA ALA A 39 -8.21 15.05 24.91
C ALA A 39 -8.47 14.47 23.51
N ALA A 40 -9.48 14.99 22.80
CA ALA A 40 -9.74 14.58 21.41
C ALA A 40 -8.64 15.03 20.44
N THR A 41 -8.07 16.21 20.68
CA THR A 41 -6.95 16.75 19.88
C THR A 41 -5.66 15.96 20.12
N GLU A 42 -5.36 15.60 21.36
CA GLU A 42 -4.21 14.78 21.73
C GLU A 42 -4.30 13.38 21.13
N TRP A 43 -5.47 12.76 21.20
CA TRP A 43 -5.70 11.46 20.54
C TRP A 43 -5.46 11.54 19.04
N LEU A 44 -5.93 12.61 18.37
CA LEU A 44 -5.71 12.81 16.95
C LEU A 44 -4.23 13.03 16.62
N ASP A 45 -3.50 13.79 17.45
CA ASP A 45 -2.05 14.02 17.32
C ASP A 45 -1.29 12.69 17.35
N ASP A 46 -1.53 11.86 18.36
CA ASP A 46 -0.86 10.57 18.55
C ASP A 46 -1.13 9.59 17.40
N GLU A 47 -2.39 9.47 16.96
CA GLU A 47 -2.77 8.58 15.86
C GLU A 47 -2.22 9.07 14.51
N LEU A 48 -2.22 10.39 14.25
CA LEU A 48 -1.61 10.93 13.04
C LEU A 48 -0.10 10.71 13.02
N ARG A 49 0.60 10.88 14.15
CA ARG A 49 2.03 10.55 14.24
C ARG A 49 2.28 9.09 13.92
N THR A 50 1.51 8.21 14.55
CA THR A 50 1.60 6.77 14.36
C THR A 50 1.38 6.38 12.90
N LEU A 51 0.35 6.93 12.24
CA LEU A 51 0.07 6.68 10.83
C LEU A 51 1.19 7.23 9.93
N LEU A 52 1.62 8.47 10.14
CA LEU A 52 2.52 9.18 9.23
C LEU A 52 3.99 8.78 9.36
N ASP A 53 4.37 8.11 10.45
CA ASP A 53 5.68 7.49 10.61
C ASP A 53 5.78 6.11 9.94
N GLN A 54 4.66 5.52 9.51
CA GLN A 54 4.66 4.27 8.76
C GLN A 54 4.95 4.46 7.27
N PRO A 55 5.58 3.49 6.60
CA PRO A 55 5.61 3.40 5.15
C PRO A 55 4.19 3.43 4.55
N PHE A 56 4.03 4.10 3.39
CA PHE A 56 2.72 4.26 2.73
C PHE A 56 1.91 2.99 2.49
N HIS A 57 2.57 1.84 2.29
CA HIS A 57 1.89 0.56 2.06
C HIS A 57 1.38 -0.11 3.34
N LEU A 58 1.81 0.37 4.51
CA LEU A 58 1.31 -0.06 5.82
C LEU A 58 0.24 0.87 6.39
N GLN A 59 0.10 2.07 5.81
CA GLN A 59 -0.95 3.02 6.17
C GLN A 59 -2.31 2.52 5.65
N ASP A 60 -3.03 1.76 6.47
CA ASP A 60 -4.34 1.18 6.18
C ASP A 60 -5.51 2.14 6.38
N ARG A 61 -5.25 3.29 7.01
CA ARG A 61 -6.21 4.38 7.24
C ARG A 61 -5.78 5.67 6.53
N SER A 62 -6.72 6.60 6.43
CA SER A 62 -6.52 7.96 5.95
C SER A 62 -6.55 8.98 7.10
N PRO A 63 -5.86 10.13 6.93
CA PRO A 63 -5.92 11.23 7.89
C PRO A 63 -7.35 11.71 8.19
N LEU A 64 -8.23 11.71 7.18
CA LEU A 64 -9.63 12.11 7.36
C LEU A 64 -10.40 11.11 8.23
N GLU A 65 -10.19 9.80 8.06
CA GLU A 65 -10.81 8.78 8.92
C GLU A 65 -10.37 8.92 10.38
N LEU A 66 -9.13 9.34 10.64
CA LEU A 66 -8.68 9.64 12.00
C LEU A 66 -9.43 10.84 12.60
N VAL A 67 -9.59 11.92 11.85
CA VAL A 67 -10.40 13.08 12.32
C VAL A 67 -11.84 12.68 12.58
N GLN A 68 -12.43 11.85 11.72
CA GLN A 68 -13.80 11.36 11.90
C GLN A 68 -13.92 10.50 13.17
N GLN A 69 -12.92 9.66 13.47
CA GLN A 69 -12.91 8.88 14.71
C GLN A 69 -12.64 9.74 15.96
N ALA A 70 -11.83 10.80 15.86
CA ALA A 70 -11.61 11.72 16.97
C ALA A 70 -12.91 12.35 17.52
N MET A 71 -13.99 12.34 16.74
CA MET A 71 -15.33 12.79 17.15
C MET A 71 -16.02 11.87 18.17
N GLU A 72 -15.49 10.67 18.45
CA GLU A 72 -16.02 9.77 19.47
C GLU A 72 -16.00 10.41 20.87
N GLY A 73 -14.93 11.13 21.23
CA GLY A 73 -14.80 11.86 22.50
C GLY A 73 -15.87 12.96 22.64
N PRO A 74 -15.91 13.95 21.72
CA PRO A 74 -16.96 14.96 21.64
C PRO A 74 -18.39 14.39 21.67
N THR A 75 -18.64 13.33 20.91
CA THR A 75 -19.94 12.64 20.89
C THR A 75 -20.28 12.02 22.23
N GLY A 76 -19.30 11.39 22.89
CA GLY A 76 -19.44 10.82 24.22
C GLY A 76 -19.80 11.88 25.27
N ALA A 77 -19.15 13.03 25.22
CA ALA A 77 -19.39 14.15 26.14
C ALA A 77 -20.80 14.74 25.99
N LEU A 78 -21.25 15.00 24.75
CA LEU A 78 -22.61 15.45 24.48
C LEU A 78 -23.66 14.45 24.99
N ARG A 79 -23.41 13.15 24.79
CA ARG A 79 -24.30 12.09 25.26
C ARG A 79 -24.35 12.03 26.79
N ALA A 80 -23.20 12.15 27.46
CA ALA A 80 -23.12 12.17 28.92
C ALA A 80 -23.84 13.38 29.52
N ALA A 81 -23.83 14.52 28.81
CA ALA A 81 -24.59 15.72 29.16
C ALA A 81 -26.10 15.62 28.85
N GLY A 82 -26.57 14.49 28.31
CA GLY A 82 -27.98 14.28 28.00
C GLY A 82 -28.49 15.06 26.78
N VAL A 83 -27.58 15.55 25.93
CA VAL A 83 -27.95 16.31 24.72
C VAL A 83 -28.68 15.37 23.75
N LYS A 84 -29.88 15.74 23.33
CA LYS A 84 -30.66 14.94 22.39
C LYS A 84 -30.01 14.94 21.01
N ALA A 85 -29.72 13.76 20.48
CA ALA A 85 -29.18 13.63 19.13
C ALA A 85 -30.19 14.15 18.07
N PRO A 86 -29.71 14.88 17.05
CA PRO A 86 -30.56 15.34 15.95
C PRO A 86 -31.06 14.16 15.10
N LEU A 87 -32.16 14.35 14.39
CA LEU A 87 -32.58 13.40 13.34
C LEU A 87 -31.55 13.48 12.20
N ARG A 88 -30.97 12.34 11.83
CA ARG A 88 -29.99 12.26 10.76
C ARG A 88 -30.53 11.49 9.56
N ASP A 89 -30.03 11.88 8.39
CA ASP A 89 -30.25 11.15 7.14
C ASP A 89 -29.72 9.70 7.26
N PRO A 90 -30.47 8.67 6.80
CA PRO A 90 -30.05 7.28 6.90
C PRO A 90 -28.75 6.95 6.17
N VAL A 91 -28.45 7.63 5.05
CA VAL A 91 -27.21 7.41 4.28
C VAL A 91 -26.00 7.90 5.09
N SER A 92 -26.13 9.06 5.73
CA SER A 92 -25.10 9.65 6.59
C SER A 92 -24.82 8.80 7.83
N VAL A 93 -25.87 8.24 8.44
CA VAL A 93 -25.76 7.30 9.56
C VAL A 93 -25.08 6.01 9.12
N ALA A 94 -25.41 5.48 7.94
CA ALA A 94 -24.77 4.27 7.43
C ALA A 94 -23.28 4.49 7.11
N ALA A 95 -22.91 5.66 6.59
CA ALA A 95 -21.54 6.00 6.26
C ALA A 95 -20.65 6.16 7.51
N LEU A 96 -21.19 6.76 8.59
CA LEU A 96 -20.47 6.98 9.85
C LEU A 96 -21.39 6.61 11.04
N PRO A 97 -21.50 5.31 11.40
CA PRO A 97 -22.43 4.85 12.43
C PRO A 97 -22.19 5.43 13.83
N GLY A 98 -20.93 5.77 14.16
CA GLY A 98 -20.55 6.36 15.44
C GLY A 98 -20.79 7.87 15.55
N ASP A 99 -21.08 8.55 14.44
CA ASP A 99 -21.25 10.00 14.38
C ASP A 99 -22.70 10.41 14.72
N HIS A 100 -23.09 10.21 15.98
CA HIS A 100 -24.46 10.41 16.45
C HIS A 100 -24.96 11.87 16.33
N TYR A 101 -24.06 12.84 16.42
CA TYR A 101 -24.39 14.27 16.38
C TYR A 101 -24.06 14.93 15.04
N GLY A 102 -23.45 14.19 14.10
CA GLY A 102 -23.06 14.75 12.81
C GLY A 102 -21.85 15.68 12.86
N LEU A 103 -20.92 15.43 13.78
CA LEU A 103 -19.73 16.25 14.00
C LEU A 103 -18.61 15.92 13.04
N ALA A 104 -18.63 14.73 12.43
CA ALA A 104 -17.54 14.27 11.59
C ALA A 104 -17.51 15.02 10.25
N PRO A 105 -16.34 15.54 9.81
CA PRO A 105 -16.25 16.25 8.54
C PRO A 105 -16.36 15.26 7.38
N ALA A 106 -17.10 15.66 6.35
CA ALA A 106 -17.19 14.92 5.09
C ALA A 106 -15.94 15.07 4.20
N SER A 107 -15.09 16.07 4.49
CA SER A 107 -13.90 16.42 3.71
C SER A 107 -12.87 17.15 4.57
N SER A 108 -11.59 17.01 4.27
CA SER A 108 -10.52 17.78 4.93
C SER A 108 -10.61 19.28 4.67
N ALA A 109 -11.33 19.71 3.63
CA ALA A 109 -11.61 21.14 3.38
C ALA A 109 -12.39 21.80 4.52
N ALA A 110 -13.15 21.03 5.30
CA ALA A 110 -13.86 21.54 6.46
C ALA A 110 -12.91 21.98 7.59
N LEU A 111 -11.67 21.47 7.62
CA LEU A 111 -10.63 21.84 8.59
C LEU A 111 -9.85 23.10 8.17
N GLY A 112 -10.07 23.60 6.96
CA GLY A 112 -9.37 24.75 6.39
C GLY A 112 -8.61 24.43 5.10
N GLU A 113 -8.22 25.48 4.38
CA GLU A 113 -7.55 25.38 3.09
C GLU A 113 -6.19 24.66 3.19
N GLU A 114 -5.42 24.92 4.24
CA GLU A 114 -4.13 24.27 4.46
C GLU A 114 -4.27 22.75 4.66
N ALA A 115 -5.28 22.32 5.43
CA ALA A 115 -5.58 20.91 5.63
C ALA A 115 -6.03 20.23 4.33
N PHE A 116 -6.79 20.92 3.49
CA PHE A 116 -7.16 20.42 2.18
C PHE A 116 -5.94 20.17 1.28
N HIS A 117 -5.08 21.19 1.12
CA HIS A 117 -3.89 21.09 0.28
C HIS A 117 -2.90 20.04 0.78
N ALA A 118 -2.69 19.98 2.10
CA ALA A 118 -1.80 18.99 2.70
C ALA A 118 -2.33 17.56 2.52
N HIS A 119 -3.66 17.37 2.62
CA HIS A 119 -4.28 16.06 2.37
C HIS A 119 -4.13 15.62 0.90
N LEU A 120 -4.29 16.54 -0.05
CA LEU A 120 -4.05 16.26 -1.47
C LEU A 120 -2.58 15.91 -1.74
N ALA A 121 -1.64 16.65 -1.14
CA ALA A 121 -0.21 16.39 -1.28
C ALA A 121 0.18 15.01 -0.71
N TRP A 122 -0.35 14.66 0.47
CA TRP A 122 -0.18 13.31 1.05
C TRP A 122 -0.75 12.22 0.14
N GLY A 123 -1.97 12.42 -0.39
CA GLY A 123 -2.61 11.46 -1.28
C GLY A 123 -1.81 11.25 -2.57
N ALA A 124 -1.28 12.33 -3.16
CA ALA A 124 -0.41 12.25 -4.33
C ALA A 124 0.92 11.53 -4.03
N ALA A 125 1.54 11.82 -2.87
CA ALA A 125 2.77 11.15 -2.43
C ALA A 125 2.53 9.64 -2.20
N LYS A 126 1.45 9.28 -1.52
CA LYS A 126 1.03 7.89 -1.31
C LYS A 126 0.78 7.17 -2.63
N ALA A 127 0.01 7.78 -3.53
CA ALA A 127 -0.27 7.22 -4.85
C ALA A 127 1.02 7.02 -5.67
N SER A 128 1.93 7.99 -5.66
CA SER A 128 3.23 7.89 -6.35
C SER A 128 4.09 6.75 -5.79
N ALA A 129 4.16 6.63 -4.45
CA ALA A 129 4.91 5.56 -3.79
C ALA A 129 4.31 4.17 -4.05
N LEU A 130 2.99 4.06 -4.18
CA LEU A 130 2.29 2.81 -4.47
C LEU A 130 2.18 2.54 -5.98
N ALA A 131 2.41 3.52 -6.85
CA ALA A 131 2.29 3.36 -8.29
C ALA A 131 3.12 2.18 -8.82
N PRO A 132 4.39 1.95 -8.43
CA PRO A 132 5.13 0.76 -8.86
C PRO A 132 4.45 -0.58 -8.50
N LEU A 133 3.69 -0.62 -7.40
CA LEU A 133 2.95 -1.80 -6.95
C LEU A 133 1.63 -1.99 -7.73
N VAL A 134 1.02 -0.89 -8.18
CA VAL A 134 -0.30 -0.86 -8.84
C VAL A 134 -0.20 -0.83 -10.37
N THR A 135 0.74 -0.05 -10.91
CA THR A 135 0.93 0.21 -12.35
C THR A 135 2.18 -0.44 -12.92
N GLY A 136 3.16 -0.79 -12.09
CA GLY A 136 4.46 -1.30 -12.52
C GLY A 136 4.50 -2.74 -13.03
N GLY A 137 3.35 -3.43 -13.11
CA GLY A 137 3.30 -4.86 -13.44
C GLY A 137 3.90 -5.73 -12.33
N ARG A 138 3.29 -6.88 -12.05
CA ARG A 138 3.85 -7.80 -11.05
C ARG A 138 5.22 -8.31 -11.54
N PRO A 139 6.27 -8.31 -10.69
CA PRO A 139 7.63 -8.57 -11.16
C PRO A 139 7.81 -10.03 -11.59
N VAL A 140 8.49 -10.22 -12.72
CA VAL A 140 9.06 -11.49 -13.18
C VAL A 140 10.55 -11.38 -13.02
N LEU A 141 11.15 -12.28 -12.25
CA LEU A 141 12.60 -12.27 -12.04
C LEU A 141 13.29 -13.04 -13.17
N LEU A 142 14.38 -12.50 -13.70
CA LEU A 142 15.28 -13.20 -14.62
C LEU A 142 16.71 -13.11 -14.10
N LEU A 143 17.28 -14.28 -13.78
CA LEU A 143 18.71 -14.44 -13.54
C LEU A 143 19.36 -15.00 -14.82
N SER A 144 20.02 -14.13 -15.58
CA SER A 144 20.72 -14.51 -16.81
C SER A 144 21.91 -13.59 -17.09
N GLY A 145 23.04 -14.20 -17.45
CA GLY A 145 24.23 -13.51 -17.95
C GLY A 145 24.18 -13.18 -19.45
N ASP A 146 23.23 -13.75 -20.19
CA ASP A 146 23.10 -13.59 -21.64
C ASP A 146 22.21 -12.36 -21.98
N LEU A 147 22.80 -11.36 -22.65
CA LEU A 147 22.12 -10.13 -23.04
C LEU A 147 20.99 -10.36 -24.04
N MET A 148 21.09 -11.37 -24.92
CA MET A 148 20.04 -11.70 -25.89
C MET A 148 18.85 -12.34 -25.19
N ASP A 149 19.08 -13.22 -24.21
CA ASP A 149 18.01 -13.79 -23.40
C ASP A 149 17.27 -12.69 -22.65
N ARG A 150 18.01 -11.78 -22.03
CA ARG A 150 17.44 -10.63 -21.31
C ARG A 150 16.53 -9.78 -22.21
N SER A 151 17.00 -9.42 -23.40
CA SER A 151 16.22 -8.61 -24.34
C SER A 151 14.91 -9.30 -24.77
N ARG A 152 14.95 -10.61 -25.05
CA ARG A 152 13.75 -11.40 -25.42
C ARG A 152 12.75 -11.51 -24.27
N PHE A 153 13.25 -11.75 -23.05
CA PHE A 153 12.41 -11.76 -21.86
C PHE A 153 11.77 -10.41 -21.62
N GLU A 154 12.53 -9.31 -21.78
CA GLU A 154 12.01 -7.97 -21.58
C GLU A 154 10.89 -7.63 -22.56
N GLU A 155 11.03 -8.04 -23.82
CA GLU A 155 9.97 -7.92 -24.83
C GLU A 155 8.73 -8.73 -24.47
N ALA A 156 8.88 -10.04 -24.18
CA ALA A 156 7.77 -10.92 -23.84
C ALA A 156 7.03 -10.51 -22.55
N VAL A 157 7.78 -10.10 -21.52
CA VAL A 157 7.23 -9.63 -20.24
C VAL A 157 6.47 -8.32 -20.40
N ARG A 158 6.99 -7.39 -21.21
CA ARG A 158 6.31 -6.12 -21.52
C ARG A 158 5.03 -6.35 -22.31
N GLU A 159 5.03 -7.27 -23.27
CA GLU A 159 3.86 -7.59 -24.11
C GLU A 159 2.66 -8.02 -23.26
N VAL A 160 2.89 -8.75 -22.17
CA VAL A 160 1.83 -9.18 -21.23
C VAL A 160 1.55 -8.19 -20.09
N GLY A 161 2.20 -7.02 -20.11
CA GLY A 161 2.01 -5.97 -19.11
C GLY A 161 2.57 -6.31 -17.72
N LEU A 162 3.63 -7.13 -17.68
CA LEU A 162 4.42 -7.44 -16.49
C LEU A 162 5.75 -6.66 -16.52
N ARG A 163 6.53 -6.71 -15.44
CA ARG A 163 7.85 -6.05 -15.36
C ARG A 163 8.96 -7.07 -15.13
N LEU A 164 10.03 -6.95 -15.91
CA LEU A 164 11.22 -7.76 -15.74
C LEU A 164 12.10 -7.16 -14.65
N ALA A 165 12.48 -7.96 -13.66
CA ALA A 165 13.48 -7.65 -12.66
C ALA A 165 14.74 -8.50 -12.92
N THR A 166 15.92 -7.92 -12.74
CA THR A 166 17.21 -8.60 -13.01
C THR A 166 18.03 -8.87 -11.75
N SER A 167 17.61 -8.32 -10.61
CA SER A 167 18.16 -8.57 -9.28
C SER A 167 17.04 -9.05 -8.36
N SER A 168 17.39 -9.93 -7.43
CA SER A 168 16.62 -10.11 -6.21
C SER A 168 16.84 -8.88 -5.34
N ASP A 169 16.17 -7.77 -5.65
CA ASP A 169 16.12 -6.64 -4.71
C ASP A 169 15.53 -7.15 -3.39
N ASP A 170 16.12 -6.76 -2.26
CA ASP A 170 15.64 -7.18 -0.93
C ASP A 170 14.14 -6.84 -0.80
N GLY A 171 13.31 -7.87 -0.61
CA GLY A 171 11.85 -7.75 -0.47
C GLY A 171 11.04 -7.90 -1.76
N LEU A 172 11.67 -8.12 -2.93
CA LEU A 172 10.93 -8.43 -4.16
C LEU A 172 10.26 -9.80 -4.05
N ARG A 173 8.93 -9.86 -4.22
CA ARG A 173 8.19 -11.12 -4.39
C ARG A 173 7.77 -11.31 -5.84
N PRO A 174 8.62 -11.94 -6.68
CA PRO A 174 8.29 -12.18 -8.07
C PRO A 174 7.13 -13.18 -8.19
N LEU A 175 6.37 -13.03 -9.26
CA LEU A 175 5.33 -13.98 -9.66
C LEU A 175 5.90 -15.32 -10.07
N VAL A 176 6.98 -15.26 -10.84
CA VAL A 176 7.74 -16.39 -11.36
C VAL A 176 9.19 -15.92 -11.57
N ALA A 177 10.13 -16.83 -11.38
CA ALA A 177 11.54 -16.60 -11.60
C ALA A 177 12.09 -17.51 -12.70
N PHE A 178 12.80 -16.92 -13.66
CA PHE A 178 13.54 -17.63 -14.70
C PHE A 178 15.02 -17.62 -14.36
N VAL A 179 15.62 -18.80 -14.26
CA VAL A 179 17.02 -18.95 -13.81
C VAL A 179 17.85 -19.68 -14.86
N ASP A 180 18.84 -19.00 -15.44
CA ASP A 180 19.86 -19.64 -16.27
C ASP A 180 20.80 -20.45 -15.38
N LEU A 181 20.85 -21.77 -15.61
CA LEU A 181 21.71 -22.70 -14.88
C LEU A 181 23.21 -22.47 -15.13
N LYS A 182 23.58 -21.63 -16.10
CA LYS A 182 24.97 -21.18 -16.27
C LYS A 182 25.35 -20.05 -15.34
N HIS A 183 24.38 -19.38 -14.71
CA HIS A 183 24.67 -18.29 -13.79
C HIS A 183 25.31 -18.84 -12.51
N PRO A 184 26.40 -18.24 -12.00
CA PRO A 184 27.08 -18.73 -10.79
C PRO A 184 26.15 -18.82 -9.58
N ASP A 185 25.23 -17.87 -9.45
CA ASP A 185 24.29 -17.79 -8.32
C ASP A 185 23.00 -18.60 -8.52
N ALA A 186 22.92 -19.43 -9.55
CA ALA A 186 21.69 -20.14 -9.91
C ALA A 186 21.18 -21.05 -8.77
N ASP A 187 22.05 -21.87 -8.20
CA ASP A 187 21.67 -22.89 -7.21
C ASP A 187 21.15 -22.25 -5.91
N ASP A 188 21.80 -21.19 -5.44
CA ASP A 188 21.42 -20.47 -4.21
C ASP A 188 20.11 -19.71 -4.41
N LEU A 189 19.93 -19.08 -5.57
CA LEU A 189 18.69 -18.37 -5.89
C LEU A 189 17.50 -19.34 -6.02
N ILE A 190 17.68 -20.48 -6.70
CA ILE A 190 16.63 -21.51 -6.83
C ILE A 190 16.19 -21.97 -5.45
N ARG A 191 17.14 -22.30 -4.56
CA ARG A 191 16.85 -22.79 -3.20
C ARG A 191 16.08 -21.75 -2.39
N THR A 192 16.51 -20.51 -2.44
CA THR A 192 15.92 -19.40 -1.68
C THR A 192 14.48 -19.14 -2.13
N LEU A 193 14.27 -18.97 -3.44
CA LEU A 193 12.96 -18.68 -4.00
C LEU A 193 11.98 -19.84 -3.83
N ALA A 194 12.44 -21.09 -4.00
CA ALA A 194 11.60 -22.26 -3.80
C ALA A 194 11.15 -22.41 -2.33
N ALA A 195 12.03 -22.10 -1.37
CA ALA A 195 11.69 -22.08 0.05
C ALA A 195 10.63 -21.01 0.40
N ASP A 196 10.65 -19.88 -0.32
CA ASP A 196 9.66 -18.80 -0.20
C ASP A 196 8.36 -19.06 -0.98
N GLY A 197 8.23 -20.23 -1.62
CA GLY A 197 7.04 -20.63 -2.38
C GLY A 197 6.89 -19.95 -3.74
N VAL A 198 7.95 -19.32 -4.26
CA VAL A 198 7.97 -18.73 -5.60
C VAL A 198 8.08 -19.83 -6.66
N GLU A 199 7.37 -19.69 -7.77
CA GLU A 199 7.54 -20.57 -8.94
C GLU A 199 8.87 -20.26 -9.65
N VAL A 200 9.71 -21.28 -9.79
CA VAL A 200 11.03 -21.22 -10.38
C VAL A 200 11.08 -22.11 -11.63
N ILE A 201 11.41 -21.47 -12.76
CA ILE A 201 11.62 -22.07 -14.06
C ILE A 201 13.10 -21.99 -14.40
N ALA A 202 13.82 -23.08 -14.15
CA ALA A 202 15.23 -23.15 -14.47
C ALA A 202 15.44 -23.57 -15.93
N TYR A 203 16.46 -23.01 -16.58
CA TYR A 203 16.80 -23.36 -17.96
C TYR A 203 18.29 -23.43 -18.20
N GLY A 204 18.70 -24.28 -19.14
CA GLY A 204 20.10 -24.46 -19.46
C GLY A 204 20.33 -25.24 -20.75
N PRO A 205 21.59 -25.59 -21.06
CA PRO A 205 21.91 -26.46 -22.19
C PRO A 205 21.24 -27.83 -22.06
N HIS A 206 20.58 -28.29 -23.12
CA HIS A 206 19.93 -29.61 -23.18
C HIS A 206 20.87 -30.82 -22.97
N VAL A 207 22.18 -30.60 -23.11
CA VAL A 207 23.22 -31.64 -22.94
C VAL A 207 23.69 -31.78 -21.49
N ASP A 208 23.28 -30.88 -20.59
CA ASP A 208 23.69 -30.89 -19.20
C ASP A 208 22.61 -31.54 -18.32
N SER A 209 22.46 -32.86 -18.46
CA SER A 209 21.47 -33.64 -17.70
C SER A 209 21.64 -33.52 -16.19
N ASP A 210 22.87 -33.32 -15.74
CA ASP A 210 23.21 -33.23 -14.33
C ASP A 210 22.77 -31.89 -13.75
N ALA A 211 23.00 -30.77 -14.45
CA ALA A 211 22.48 -29.46 -14.05
C ALA A 211 20.95 -29.43 -13.97
N LEU A 212 20.28 -30.03 -14.96
CA LEU A 212 18.81 -30.09 -14.97
C LEU A 212 18.27 -30.93 -13.80
N THR A 213 18.96 -32.01 -13.44
CA THR A 213 18.58 -32.85 -12.29
C THR A 213 18.85 -32.15 -10.97
N ARG A 214 20.00 -31.48 -10.83
CA ARG A 214 20.34 -30.65 -9.65
C ARG A 214 19.28 -29.58 -9.41
N ALA A 215 18.89 -28.83 -10.45
CA ALA A 215 17.89 -27.77 -10.35
C ALA A 215 16.56 -28.25 -9.77
N ARG A 216 16.07 -29.44 -10.17
CA ARG A 216 14.84 -30.02 -9.62
C ARG A 216 15.00 -30.36 -8.14
N THR A 217 16.13 -30.94 -7.75
CA THR A 217 16.41 -31.28 -6.35
C THR A 217 16.48 -30.03 -5.46
N LEU A 218 16.91 -28.89 -6.02
CA LEU A 218 16.95 -27.61 -5.32
C LEU A 218 15.59 -26.92 -5.19
N GLY A 219 14.55 -27.42 -5.86
CA GLY A 219 13.18 -26.94 -5.75
C GLY A 219 12.62 -26.26 -7.00
N ALA A 220 13.36 -26.23 -8.12
CA ALA A 220 12.80 -25.72 -9.37
C ALA A 220 11.63 -26.60 -9.85
N GLN A 221 10.45 -26.01 -10.02
CA GLN A 221 9.23 -26.70 -10.39
C GLN A 221 9.25 -27.09 -11.87
N THR A 222 9.82 -26.23 -12.71
CA THR A 222 9.95 -26.46 -14.15
C THR A 222 11.41 -26.34 -14.56
N VAL A 223 11.88 -27.30 -15.37
CA VAL A 223 13.26 -27.32 -15.86
C VAL A 223 13.27 -27.59 -17.37
N LEU A 224 13.81 -26.65 -18.15
CA LEU A 224 13.70 -26.64 -19.61
C LEU A 224 15.06 -26.46 -20.32
N ALA A 225 15.14 -26.96 -21.55
CA ALA A 225 16.22 -26.56 -22.44
C ALA A 225 16.04 -25.08 -22.85
N ARG A 226 17.13 -24.31 -22.93
CA ARG A 226 17.11 -22.90 -23.35
C ARG A 226 16.34 -22.68 -24.66
N SER A 227 16.59 -23.51 -25.68
CA SER A 227 15.91 -23.40 -26.99
C SER A 227 14.40 -23.68 -26.94
N ARG A 228 13.92 -24.41 -25.94
CA ARG A 228 12.49 -24.66 -25.71
C ARG A 228 11.87 -23.44 -25.03
N LEU A 229 12.48 -22.96 -23.96
CA LEU A 229 12.00 -21.77 -23.24
C LEU A 229 11.96 -20.54 -24.15
N MET A 230 13.01 -20.28 -24.93
CA MET A 230 13.09 -19.12 -25.82
C MET A 230 12.03 -19.09 -26.94
N ARG A 231 11.40 -20.22 -27.26
CA ARG A 231 10.31 -20.31 -28.25
C ARG A 231 8.93 -20.11 -27.63
N ALA A 232 8.83 -20.18 -26.31
CA ALA A 232 7.58 -20.28 -25.58
C ALA A 232 7.64 -19.49 -24.27
N ILE A 233 8.34 -18.35 -24.23
CA ILE A 233 8.50 -17.54 -23.01
C ILE A 233 7.12 -17.18 -22.46
N THR A 234 6.23 -16.68 -23.32
CA THR A 234 4.88 -16.24 -22.98
C THR A 234 4.00 -17.35 -22.39
N ASP A 235 4.20 -18.61 -22.79
CA ASP A 235 3.46 -19.77 -22.25
C ASP A 235 3.79 -20.03 -20.77
N HIS A 236 4.94 -19.55 -20.32
CA HIS A 236 5.44 -19.67 -18.97
C HIS A 236 5.27 -18.37 -18.15
N LEU A 237 4.66 -17.35 -18.73
CA LEU A 237 4.31 -16.13 -18.01
C LEU A 237 2.93 -16.28 -17.33
N PRO A 238 2.77 -15.73 -16.11
CA PRO A 238 1.48 -15.69 -15.43
C PRO A 238 0.43 -14.98 -16.30
N ARG A 239 -0.74 -15.60 -16.47
CA ARG A 239 -1.87 -14.96 -17.14
C ARG A 239 -2.51 -13.94 -16.21
N ARG A 240 -2.98 -12.81 -16.75
CA ARG A 240 -3.86 -11.90 -16.02
C ARG A 240 -5.17 -12.62 -15.70
N THR A 241 -5.36 -13.04 -14.45
CA THR A 241 -6.69 -13.27 -13.87
C THR A 241 -7.37 -11.94 -13.57
#